data_AF-A0AA41KC14-F1
#
_entry.id   AF-A0AA41KC14-F1
#
_cell.length_a   1.000
_cell.length_b   1.000
_cell.length_c   1.000
_cell.angle_alpha   90.00
_cell.angle_beta   90.00
_cell.angle_gamma   90.00
#
_symmetry.space_group_name_H-M   'P 1'
#
loop_
_entity.id
_entity.type
_entity.pdbx_description
1 polymer ?
#
loop_
_entity_poly.entity_id
_entity_poly.type
_entity_poly.pdbx_seq_one_letter_code
_entity_poly.pdbx_strand_id
1 'polypeptide(L)'
;MDKQKIRIIKKNDEYSMEYQPGDIFTVDSTWYGGVNVTSVSGIPLSLDRDEYEVLKDEGQPPHPIDAYSYEVGVMDCFCEMVSSGLKKLAMSHPCDTRAERDSYLGQVQRLCTEYGIRYYPEDQALITDLFPERANKDKFNYLFFRTEDVLEQYMALKERQRCLIRDNGYTAQARYELAVEFGLLLSYPEDGIARLIQKATGK
;
A
#
# COMPACT_ATOMS: atom_id res chain seq x y z
N MET A 1 23.91 13.75 -12.84
CA MET A 1 23.24 12.57 -13.44
C MET A 1 24.09 11.38 -13.06
N ASP A 2 23.59 10.55 -12.15
CA ASP A 2 24.30 9.32 -11.77
C ASP A 2 24.37 8.42 -12.99
N LYS A 3 25.59 8.07 -13.38
CA LYS A 3 25.83 7.19 -14.51
C LYS A 3 25.60 5.76 -14.07
N GLN A 4 24.80 5.02 -14.84
CA GLN A 4 24.48 3.62 -14.60
C GLN A 4 25.76 2.79 -14.43
N LYS A 5 25.80 1.94 -13.41
CA LYS A 5 26.90 0.99 -13.19
C LYS A 5 26.47 -0.42 -13.58
N ILE A 6 27.41 -1.19 -14.09
CA ILE A 6 27.23 -2.60 -14.45
C ILE A 6 28.29 -3.44 -13.77
N ARG A 7 28.00 -4.70 -13.49
CA ARG A 7 28.95 -5.71 -13.06
C ARG A 7 29.07 -6.80 -14.11
N ILE A 8 30.29 -7.16 -14.51
CA ILE A 8 30.52 -8.26 -15.44
C ILE A 8 30.18 -9.58 -14.75
N ILE A 9 29.37 -10.42 -15.39
CA ILE A 9 28.97 -11.74 -14.88
C ILE A 9 29.62 -12.89 -15.68
N LYS A 10 30.04 -12.64 -16.92
CA LYS A 10 30.77 -13.59 -17.76
C LYS A 10 31.57 -12.87 -18.84
N LYS A 11 32.46 -13.60 -19.53
CA LYS A 11 33.22 -13.09 -20.68
C LYS A 11 32.78 -13.82 -21.93
N ASN A 12 32.43 -13.07 -22.97
CA ASN A 12 32.29 -13.61 -24.32
C ASN A 12 33.64 -13.55 -25.07
N ASP A 13 34.51 -12.58 -24.75
CA ASP A 13 35.90 -12.53 -25.24
C ASP A 13 36.86 -13.09 -24.18
N GLU A 14 37.26 -14.36 -24.34
CA GLU A 14 38.18 -15.06 -23.43
C GLU A 14 39.61 -14.51 -23.47
N TYR A 15 40.01 -13.78 -24.52
CA TYR A 15 41.36 -13.26 -24.71
C TYR A 15 41.54 -11.83 -24.21
N SER A 16 40.44 -11.10 -24.00
CA SER A 16 40.49 -9.76 -23.45
C SER A 16 41.11 -9.76 -22.06
N MET A 17 42.15 -8.95 -21.85
CA MET A 17 42.73 -8.73 -20.51
C MET A 17 42.12 -7.51 -19.82
N GLU A 18 41.23 -6.79 -20.51
CA GLU A 18 40.71 -5.48 -20.10
C GLU A 18 39.53 -5.56 -19.12
N TYR A 19 38.92 -6.73 -18.99
CA TYR A 19 37.82 -6.98 -18.06
C TYR A 19 37.78 -8.45 -17.60
N GLN A 20 37.25 -8.68 -16.41
CA GLN A 20 37.05 -9.99 -15.79
C GLN A 20 35.66 -10.08 -15.16
N PRO A 21 35.08 -11.30 -15.00
CA PRO A 21 33.85 -11.47 -14.22
C PRO A 21 34.05 -10.92 -12.80
N GLY A 22 33.10 -10.12 -12.35
CA GLY A 22 33.13 -9.38 -11.09
C GLY A 22 33.52 -7.90 -11.22
N ASP A 23 34.13 -7.49 -12.33
CA ASP A 23 34.51 -6.09 -12.54
C ASP A 23 33.28 -5.19 -12.64
N ILE A 24 33.41 -3.95 -12.14
CA ILE A 24 32.34 -2.96 -12.14
C ILE A 24 32.74 -1.78 -13.02
N PHE A 25 31.89 -1.47 -14.00
CA PHE A 25 32.10 -0.36 -14.91
C PHE A 25 30.97 0.67 -14.81
N THR A 26 31.31 1.92 -15.14
CA THR A 26 30.33 2.97 -15.36
C THR A 26 30.02 3.04 -16.86
N VAL A 27 28.74 3.01 -17.21
CA VAL A 27 28.29 3.01 -18.61
C VAL A 27 28.54 4.38 -19.25
N ASP A 28 29.24 4.39 -20.37
CA ASP A 28 29.49 5.60 -21.16
C ASP A 28 28.39 5.82 -22.20
N SER A 29 27.92 4.76 -22.85
CA SER A 29 26.79 4.78 -23.79
C SER A 29 26.15 3.39 -23.93
N THR A 30 24.97 3.32 -24.53
CA THR A 30 24.25 2.07 -24.78
C THR A 30 24.03 1.85 -26.27
N TRP A 31 23.92 0.58 -26.70
CA TRP A 31 23.56 0.19 -28.06
C TRP A 31 22.55 -0.97 -28.03
N TYR A 32 22.04 -1.38 -29.19
CA TYR A 32 20.93 -2.36 -29.27
C TYR A 32 21.23 -3.68 -28.53
N GLY A 33 22.47 -4.17 -28.60
CA GLY A 33 22.89 -5.43 -28.01
C GLY A 33 23.63 -5.33 -26.68
N GLY A 34 23.90 -4.12 -26.16
CA GLY A 34 24.82 -3.99 -25.03
C GLY A 34 25.14 -2.56 -24.60
N VAL A 35 26.32 -2.39 -24.00
CA VAL A 35 26.84 -1.12 -23.50
C VAL A 35 28.28 -0.90 -23.96
N ASN A 36 28.68 0.38 -23.98
CA ASN A 36 30.08 0.76 -24.09
C ASN A 36 30.57 1.28 -22.74
N VAL A 37 31.75 0.83 -22.36
CA VAL A 37 32.46 1.25 -21.14
C VAL A 37 33.91 1.54 -21.48
N THR A 38 34.56 2.37 -20.69
CA THR A 38 36.00 2.57 -20.77
C THR A 38 36.69 1.72 -19.70
N SER A 39 37.65 0.88 -20.11
CA SER A 39 38.41 0.03 -19.19
C SER A 39 39.32 0.86 -18.27
N VAL A 40 39.90 0.23 -17.25
CA VAL A 40 40.87 0.88 -16.34
C VAL A 40 42.12 1.39 -17.06
N SER A 41 42.47 0.80 -18.21
CA SER A 41 43.60 1.22 -19.04
C SER A 41 43.22 2.33 -20.04
N GLY A 42 41.95 2.75 -20.07
CA GLY A 42 41.43 3.76 -20.99
C GLY A 42 40.98 3.20 -22.34
N ILE A 43 40.92 1.87 -22.50
CA ILE A 43 40.50 1.23 -23.75
C ILE A 43 38.97 1.14 -23.80
N PRO A 44 38.31 1.61 -24.87
CA PRO A 44 36.88 1.41 -25.05
C PRO A 44 36.53 -0.07 -25.24
N LEU A 45 35.55 -0.55 -24.47
CA LEU A 45 35.02 -1.90 -24.52
C LEU A 45 33.53 -1.86 -24.88
N SER A 46 33.12 -2.73 -25.78
CA SER A 46 31.71 -3.01 -26.07
C SER A 46 31.35 -4.34 -25.43
N LEU A 47 30.38 -4.33 -24.52
CA LEU A 47 29.95 -5.50 -23.76
C LEU A 47 28.52 -5.85 -24.14
N ASP A 48 28.27 -7.11 -24.46
CA ASP A 48 26.94 -7.63 -24.78
C ASP A 48 26.08 -7.75 -23.51
N ARG A 49 24.76 -7.62 -23.66
CA ARG A 49 23.79 -7.66 -22.54
C ARG A 49 23.89 -8.87 -21.64
N ASP A 50 24.37 -9.99 -22.17
CA ASP A 50 24.51 -11.23 -21.41
C ASP A 50 25.84 -11.30 -20.64
N GLU A 51 26.79 -10.41 -20.89
CA GLU A 51 28.09 -10.32 -20.20
C GLU A 51 28.02 -9.60 -18.86
N TYR A 52 26.96 -8.81 -18.60
CA TYR A 52 26.86 -7.97 -17.41
C TYR A 52 25.46 -7.94 -16.78
N GLU A 53 25.41 -7.61 -15.50
CA GLU A 53 24.20 -7.22 -14.78
C GLU A 53 24.23 -5.73 -14.46
N VAL A 54 23.08 -5.06 -14.56
CA VAL A 54 22.96 -3.65 -14.13
C VAL A 54 22.93 -3.62 -12.61
N LEU A 55 23.85 -2.89 -12.01
CA LEU A 55 23.78 -2.60 -10.59
C LEU A 55 22.66 -1.60 -10.38
N LYS A 56 21.61 -2.03 -9.67
CA LYS A 56 20.61 -1.11 -9.13
C LYS A 56 21.35 -0.15 -8.20
N ASP A 57 21.02 1.14 -8.24
CA ASP A 57 21.63 2.12 -7.34
C ASP A 57 21.47 1.67 -5.88
N GLU A 58 22.52 1.11 -5.29
CA GLU A 58 22.64 0.88 -3.84
C GLU A 58 23.05 2.17 -3.12
N GLY A 59 22.60 3.34 -3.62
CA GLY A 59 23.34 4.60 -3.42
C GLY A 59 22.56 5.76 -2.81
N GLN A 60 21.24 5.70 -2.70
CA GLN A 60 20.51 6.67 -1.90
C GLN A 60 20.03 5.98 -0.62
N PRO A 61 20.50 6.38 0.57
CA PRO A 61 19.87 5.91 1.80
C PRO A 61 18.38 6.22 1.67
N PRO A 62 17.49 5.28 2.03
CA PRO A 62 16.06 5.53 1.94
C PRO A 62 15.77 6.84 2.65
N HIS A 63 15.03 7.73 1.97
CA HIS A 63 14.59 8.97 2.62
C HIS A 63 13.83 8.56 3.88
N PRO A 64 14.26 9.01 5.08
CA PRO A 64 13.59 8.62 6.30
C PRO A 64 12.18 9.19 6.28
N ILE A 65 11.18 8.31 6.28
CA ILE A 65 9.78 8.67 6.44
C ILE A 65 9.42 8.30 7.88
N ASP A 66 9.06 9.30 8.68
CA ASP A 66 8.55 9.06 10.02
C ASP A 66 7.11 8.50 9.97
N ALA A 67 6.70 7.81 11.03
CA ALA A 67 5.40 7.15 11.09
C ALA A 67 4.23 8.14 10.90
N TYR A 68 4.35 9.37 11.41
CA TYR A 68 3.30 10.37 11.28
C TYR A 68 3.14 10.78 9.81
N SER A 69 4.24 11.08 9.12
CA SER A 69 4.24 11.41 7.69
C SER A 69 3.71 10.26 6.83
N TYR A 70 4.07 9.02 7.15
CA TYR A 70 3.56 7.84 6.46
C TYR A 70 2.04 7.72 6.59
N GLU A 71 1.50 7.80 7.81
CA GLU A 71 0.06 7.68 8.05
C GLU A 71 -0.75 8.81 7.43
N VAL A 72 -0.24 10.05 7.48
CA VAL A 72 -0.86 11.18 6.77
C VAL A 72 -0.89 10.94 5.26
N GLY A 73 0.18 10.42 4.67
CA GLY A 73 0.22 10.07 3.24
C GLY A 73 -0.76 8.95 2.86
N VAL A 74 -0.96 7.96 3.73
CA VAL A 74 -1.98 6.92 3.55
C VAL A 74 -3.39 7.53 3.59
N MET A 75 -3.66 8.41 4.57
CA MET A 75 -4.96 9.09 4.67
C MET A 75 -5.24 9.99 3.46
N ASP A 76 -4.23 10.72 2.97
CA ASP A 76 -4.31 11.56 1.77
C ASP A 76 -4.78 10.75 0.55
N CYS A 77 -4.11 9.62 0.29
CA CYS A 77 -4.49 8.68 -0.78
C CYS A 77 -5.94 8.18 -0.63
N PHE A 78 -6.38 7.84 0.58
CA PHE A 78 -7.78 7.45 0.81
C PHE A 78 -8.76 8.60 0.59
N CYS A 79 -8.41 9.82 0.98
CA CYS A 79 -9.24 11.00 0.74
C CYS A 79 -9.42 11.23 -0.77
N GLU A 80 -8.35 11.13 -1.57
CA GLU A 80 -8.41 11.23 -3.03
C GLU A 80 -9.31 10.14 -3.64
N MET A 81 -9.18 8.88 -3.21
CA MET A 81 -10.02 7.78 -3.70
C MET A 81 -11.50 8.00 -3.38
N VAL A 82 -11.83 8.56 -2.21
CA VAL A 82 -13.21 8.88 -1.82
C VAL A 82 -13.72 10.09 -2.61
N SER A 83 -12.87 11.10 -2.85
CA SER A 83 -13.23 12.32 -3.60
C SER A 83 -13.39 12.09 -5.11
N SER A 84 -12.63 11.15 -5.69
CA SER A 84 -12.79 10.72 -7.09
C SER A 84 -13.94 9.73 -7.30
N GLY A 85 -14.43 9.10 -6.22
CA GLY A 85 -15.58 8.19 -6.26
C GLY A 85 -15.18 6.73 -6.49
N LEU A 86 -13.89 6.43 -6.45
CA LEU A 86 -13.36 5.06 -6.49
C LEU A 86 -13.69 4.28 -5.21
N LYS A 87 -13.81 4.96 -4.06
CA LYS A 87 -14.28 4.39 -2.81
C LYS A 87 -15.49 5.15 -2.29
N LYS A 88 -16.55 4.43 -1.91
CA LYS A 88 -17.69 5.00 -1.17
C LYS A 88 -17.26 5.38 0.24
N LEU A 89 -16.62 4.43 0.94
CA LEU A 89 -16.07 4.55 2.28
C LEU A 89 -14.61 4.14 2.30
N ALA A 90 -13.77 4.88 3.03
CA ALA A 90 -12.40 4.48 3.37
C ALA A 90 -12.17 4.61 4.88
N MET A 91 -11.16 3.90 5.38
CA MET A 91 -10.80 3.89 6.79
C MET A 91 -9.30 4.18 6.89
N SER A 92 -8.89 5.04 7.82
CA SER A 92 -7.48 5.14 8.18
C SER A 92 -7.00 3.82 8.80
N HIS A 93 -5.69 3.64 8.88
CA HIS A 93 -5.17 2.55 9.70
C HIS A 93 -5.64 2.69 11.16
N PRO A 94 -5.83 1.55 11.85
CA PRO A 94 -6.19 1.53 13.26
C PRO A 94 -5.03 2.00 14.14
N CYS A 95 -5.32 2.92 15.04
CA CYS A 95 -4.47 3.35 16.14
C CYS A 95 -4.77 2.56 17.41
N ASP A 96 -3.77 2.40 18.27
CA ASP A 96 -3.90 1.67 19.54
C ASP A 96 -4.62 2.51 20.60
N THR A 97 -4.56 3.84 20.49
CA THR A 97 -5.17 4.75 21.44
C THR A 97 -5.96 5.86 20.75
N ARG A 98 -6.99 6.37 21.44
CA ARG A 98 -7.72 7.57 21.01
C ARG A 98 -6.80 8.77 20.85
N ALA A 99 -5.85 8.96 21.76
CA ALA A 99 -4.92 10.08 21.73
C ALA A 99 -4.02 10.06 20.49
N GLU A 100 -3.55 8.88 20.08
CA GLU A 100 -2.80 8.69 18.84
C GLU A 100 -3.66 9.06 17.62
N ARG A 101 -4.89 8.56 17.54
CA ARG A 101 -5.84 8.90 16.47
C ARG A 101 -6.14 10.40 16.42
N ASP A 102 -6.34 11.04 17.58
CA ASP A 102 -6.61 12.47 17.70
C ASP A 102 -5.39 13.34 17.31
N SER A 103 -4.17 12.81 17.40
CA SER A 103 -2.95 13.54 16.95
C SER A 103 -2.96 13.87 15.45
N TYR A 104 -3.71 13.10 14.64
CA TYR A 104 -3.88 13.33 13.21
C TYR A 104 -5.02 14.29 12.86
N LEU A 105 -5.85 14.72 13.83
CA LEU A 105 -7.10 15.46 13.57
C LEU A 105 -6.89 16.71 12.72
N GLY A 106 -5.84 17.48 12.97
CA GLY A 106 -5.52 18.68 12.19
C GLY A 106 -5.25 18.38 10.71
N GLN A 107 -4.55 17.28 10.41
CA GLN A 107 -4.31 16.85 9.03
C GLN A 107 -5.57 16.29 8.39
N VAL A 108 -6.35 15.50 9.12
CA VAL A 108 -7.65 14.97 8.66
C VAL A 108 -8.60 16.10 8.26
N GLN A 109 -8.71 17.15 9.08
CA GLN A 109 -9.52 18.33 8.76
C GLN A 109 -9.06 19.04 7.49
N ARG A 110 -7.74 19.22 7.34
CA ARG A 110 -7.14 19.82 6.15
C ARG A 110 -7.46 19.00 4.90
N LEU A 111 -7.16 17.70 4.92
CA LEU A 111 -7.39 16.78 3.79
C LEU A 111 -8.88 16.75 3.41
N CYS A 112 -9.79 16.59 4.37
CA CYS A 112 -11.22 16.54 4.08
C CYS A 112 -11.73 17.85 3.47
N THR A 113 -11.20 18.99 3.92
CA THR A 113 -11.52 20.31 3.34
C THR A 113 -11.01 20.41 1.90
N GLU A 114 -9.76 20.01 1.66
CA GLU A 114 -9.10 20.06 0.35
C GLU A 114 -9.82 19.20 -0.70
N TYR A 115 -10.19 17.98 -0.32
CA TYR A 115 -10.87 17.03 -1.20
C TYR A 115 -12.40 17.20 -1.25
N GLY A 116 -12.98 18.08 -0.44
CA GLY A 116 -14.43 18.27 -0.37
C GLY A 116 -15.20 17.04 0.14
N ILE A 117 -14.61 16.31 1.10
CA ILE A 117 -15.21 15.11 1.70
C ILE A 117 -15.39 15.31 3.22
N ARG A 118 -15.93 14.29 3.89
CA ARG A 118 -16.23 14.29 5.32
C ARG A 118 -15.45 13.18 6.02
N TYR A 119 -15.30 13.34 7.34
CA TYR A 119 -14.70 12.33 8.19
C TYR A 119 -15.57 12.05 9.43
N TYR A 120 -15.39 10.86 10.00
CA TYR A 120 -15.99 10.47 11.28
C TYR A 120 -14.93 9.83 12.19
N PRO A 121 -14.71 10.38 13.41
CA PRO A 121 -13.97 9.74 14.50
C PRO A 121 -14.58 8.38 14.90
N GLU A 122 -13.95 7.28 14.52
CA GLU A 122 -14.43 5.94 14.89
C GLU A 122 -13.63 5.39 16.08
N ASP A 123 -14.39 4.97 17.10
CA ASP A 123 -13.88 4.50 18.39
C ASP A 123 -14.18 3.02 18.64
N GLN A 124 -15.11 2.46 17.87
CA GLN A 124 -15.53 1.07 17.98
C GLN A 124 -15.86 0.56 16.58
N ALA A 125 -14.83 0.18 15.83
CA ALA A 125 -14.98 -0.31 14.47
C ALA A 125 -15.95 -1.50 14.38
N LEU A 126 -16.62 -1.62 13.23
CA LEU A 126 -17.43 -2.79 12.91
C LEU A 126 -16.53 -4.04 12.76
N ILE A 127 -16.74 -5.05 13.60
CA ILE A 127 -15.93 -6.28 13.60
C ILE A 127 -16.64 -7.36 12.78
N THR A 128 -16.12 -7.71 11.61
CA THR A 128 -16.72 -8.72 10.73
C THR A 128 -15.68 -9.75 10.29
N ASP A 129 -16.12 -10.83 9.65
CA ASP A 129 -15.21 -11.83 9.07
C ASP A 129 -14.40 -11.27 7.87
N LEU A 130 -14.63 -10.01 7.44
CA LEU A 130 -13.86 -9.36 6.37
C LEU A 130 -12.39 -9.12 6.74
N PHE A 131 -12.13 -8.83 8.02
CA PHE A 131 -10.79 -8.56 8.54
C PHE A 131 -10.58 -9.34 9.85
N PRO A 132 -9.34 -9.75 10.18
CA PRO A 132 -9.08 -10.39 11.48
C PRO A 132 -9.53 -9.50 12.64
N GLU A 133 -10.27 -10.05 13.60
CA GLU A 133 -10.78 -9.31 14.77
C GLU A 133 -9.68 -8.51 15.48
N ARG A 134 -8.52 -9.14 15.70
CA ARG A 134 -7.33 -8.53 16.34
C ARG A 134 -6.83 -7.25 15.66
N ALA A 135 -7.16 -7.04 14.38
CA ALA A 135 -6.71 -5.88 13.63
C ALA A 135 -7.55 -4.64 13.94
N ASN A 136 -8.81 -4.81 14.35
CA ASN A 136 -9.76 -3.69 14.49
C ASN A 136 -10.42 -3.60 15.87
N LYS A 137 -10.40 -4.68 16.66
CA LYS A 137 -10.99 -4.71 18.00
C LYS A 137 -10.22 -3.78 18.95
N ASP A 138 -10.97 -2.95 19.66
CA ASP A 138 -10.44 -1.99 20.64
C ASP A 138 -9.42 -1.01 20.03
N LYS A 139 -9.58 -0.71 18.74
CA LYS A 139 -8.78 0.27 17.98
C LYS A 139 -9.58 1.50 17.61
N PHE A 140 -8.87 2.56 17.27
CA PHE A 140 -9.42 3.87 16.90
C PHE A 140 -8.99 4.22 15.47
N ASN A 141 -9.89 4.76 14.65
CA ASN A 141 -9.53 5.22 13.31
C ASN A 141 -10.43 6.37 12.84
N TYR A 142 -10.20 6.84 11.63
CA TYR A 142 -11.11 7.74 10.93
C TYR A 142 -11.79 7.01 9.79
N LEU A 143 -13.08 7.30 9.61
CA LEU A 143 -13.80 7.00 8.39
C LEU A 143 -13.75 8.22 7.46
N PHE A 144 -13.61 8.01 6.17
CA PHE A 144 -13.67 9.03 5.13
C PHE A 144 -14.78 8.70 4.14
N PHE A 145 -15.67 9.65 3.89
CA PHE A 145 -16.86 9.46 3.05
C PHE A 145 -17.30 10.80 2.45
N ARG A 146 -18.04 10.76 1.34
CA ARG A 146 -18.50 11.99 0.67
C ARG A 146 -19.85 12.48 1.18
N THR A 147 -20.78 11.56 1.37
CA THR A 147 -22.20 11.84 1.62
C THR A 147 -22.67 11.13 2.88
N GLU A 148 -23.60 11.76 3.61
CA GLU A 148 -24.06 11.23 4.91
C GLU A 148 -24.72 9.86 4.80
N ASP A 149 -25.34 9.54 3.66
CA ASP A 149 -25.96 8.22 3.44
C ASP A 149 -24.94 7.06 3.51
N VAL A 150 -23.67 7.32 3.21
CA VAL A 150 -22.60 6.32 3.34
C VAL A 150 -22.29 6.06 4.82
N LEU A 151 -22.21 7.12 5.63
CA LEU A 151 -22.02 7.00 7.07
C LEU A 151 -23.23 6.30 7.72
N GLU A 152 -24.45 6.65 7.30
CA GLU A 152 -25.69 6.00 7.74
C GLU A 152 -25.70 4.50 7.41
N GLN A 153 -25.29 4.11 6.20
CA GLN A 153 -25.14 2.69 5.82
C GLN A 153 -24.15 1.95 6.74
N TYR A 154 -23.01 2.56 7.02
CA TYR A 154 -22.03 1.98 7.95
C TYR A 154 -22.60 1.84 9.38
N MET A 155 -23.31 2.86 9.87
CA MET A 155 -23.96 2.82 11.19
C MET A 155 -25.09 1.77 11.24
N ALA A 156 -25.84 1.61 10.15
CA ALA A 156 -26.86 0.58 10.02
C ALA A 156 -26.27 -0.83 10.10
N LEU A 157 -25.09 -1.07 9.48
CA LEU A 157 -24.38 -2.35 9.62
C LEU A 157 -23.98 -2.62 11.09
N LYS A 158 -23.47 -1.61 11.80
CA LYS A 158 -23.13 -1.72 13.24
C LYS A 158 -24.36 -2.06 14.07
N GLU A 159 -25.47 -1.37 13.84
CA GLU A 159 -26.69 -1.62 14.60
C GLU A 159 -27.30 -2.99 14.28
N ARG A 160 -27.29 -3.40 13.01
CA ARG A 160 -27.74 -4.74 12.62
C ARG A 160 -26.92 -5.83 13.30
N GLN A 161 -25.59 -5.69 13.35
CA GLN A 161 -24.73 -6.61 14.08
C GLN A 161 -25.11 -6.67 15.57
N ARG A 162 -25.32 -5.53 16.23
CA ARG A 162 -25.74 -5.49 17.64
C ARG A 162 -27.06 -6.22 17.88
N CYS A 163 -28.06 -5.99 17.04
CA CYS A 163 -29.34 -6.69 17.10
C CYS A 163 -29.18 -8.21 16.91
N LEU A 164 -28.41 -8.65 15.91
CA LEU A 164 -28.14 -10.07 15.67
C LEU A 164 -27.44 -10.73 16.86
N ILE A 165 -26.50 -10.05 17.52
CA ILE A 165 -25.83 -10.57 18.71
C ILE A 165 -26.80 -10.65 19.88
N ARG A 166 -27.58 -9.58 20.14
CA ARG A 166 -28.57 -9.52 21.22
C ARG A 166 -29.63 -10.62 21.09
N ASP A 167 -30.09 -10.88 19.88
CA ASP A 167 -31.20 -11.78 19.59
C ASP A 167 -30.71 -13.23 19.31
N ASN A 168 -29.44 -13.54 19.60
CA ASN A 168 -28.79 -14.83 19.31
C ASN A 168 -28.88 -15.27 17.83
N GLY A 169 -29.03 -14.30 16.91
CA GLY A 169 -29.14 -14.50 15.46
C GLY A 169 -27.83 -14.35 14.70
N TYR A 170 -26.70 -14.08 15.36
CA TYR A 170 -25.38 -13.89 14.72
C TYR A 170 -24.74 -15.22 14.26
N THR A 171 -25.45 -15.92 13.37
CA THR A 171 -25.05 -17.20 12.77
C THR A 171 -23.91 -17.03 11.77
N ALA A 172 -23.28 -18.13 11.34
CA ALA A 172 -22.23 -18.08 10.32
C ALA A 172 -22.68 -17.42 9.01
N GLN A 173 -23.94 -17.62 8.60
CA GLN A 173 -24.52 -16.98 7.42
C GLN A 173 -24.67 -15.47 7.63
N ALA A 174 -25.21 -15.05 8.77
CA ALA A 174 -25.39 -13.63 9.08
C ALA A 174 -24.05 -12.88 9.19
N ARG A 175 -23.01 -13.53 9.74
CA ARG A 175 -21.64 -12.98 9.76
C ARG A 175 -21.08 -12.77 8.36
N TYR A 176 -21.29 -13.76 7.47
CA TYR A 176 -20.83 -13.69 6.09
C TYR A 176 -21.53 -12.57 5.32
N GLU A 177 -22.86 -12.48 5.39
CA GLU A 177 -23.65 -11.43 4.74
C GLU A 177 -23.22 -10.03 5.20
N LEU A 178 -23.01 -9.87 6.52
CA LEU A 178 -22.55 -8.61 7.10
C LEU A 178 -21.14 -8.23 6.64
N ALA A 179 -20.22 -9.20 6.54
CA ALA A 179 -18.88 -8.99 6.00
C ALA A 179 -18.90 -8.62 4.50
N VAL A 180 -19.80 -9.24 3.72
CA VAL A 180 -19.99 -8.94 2.29
C VAL A 180 -20.48 -7.51 2.11
N GLU A 181 -21.56 -7.14 2.80
CA GLU A 181 -22.10 -5.77 2.69
C GLU A 181 -21.09 -4.72 3.15
N PHE A 182 -20.34 -4.99 4.22
CA PHE A 182 -19.27 -4.09 4.66
C PHE A 182 -18.16 -3.96 3.61
N GLY A 183 -17.75 -5.07 2.98
CA GLY A 183 -16.76 -5.06 1.90
C GLY A 183 -17.23 -4.28 0.67
N LEU A 184 -18.51 -4.41 0.31
CA LEU A 184 -19.13 -3.64 -0.78
C LEU A 184 -19.19 -2.14 -0.46
N LEU A 185 -19.46 -1.79 0.80
CA LEU A 185 -19.42 -0.38 1.25
C LEU A 185 -18.00 0.19 1.16
N LEU A 186 -16.98 -0.61 1.45
CA LEU A 186 -15.57 -0.27 1.22
C LEU A 186 -15.15 -0.30 -0.27
N SER A 187 -16.10 -0.62 -1.17
CA SER A 187 -15.89 -0.70 -2.62
C SER A 187 -14.89 -1.77 -3.06
N TYR A 188 -14.76 -2.85 -2.29
CA TYR A 188 -14.05 -4.02 -2.75
C TYR A 188 -14.87 -4.80 -3.79
N PRO A 189 -14.22 -5.37 -4.81
CA PRO A 189 -14.91 -6.26 -5.74
C PRO A 189 -15.29 -7.57 -5.03
N GLU A 190 -16.37 -8.22 -5.48
CA GLU A 190 -16.92 -9.41 -4.82
C GLU A 190 -15.91 -10.55 -4.65
N ASP A 191 -15.07 -10.79 -5.66
CA ASP A 191 -13.99 -11.78 -5.61
C ASP A 191 -12.91 -11.39 -4.58
N GLY A 192 -12.63 -10.08 -4.45
CA GLY A 192 -11.75 -9.52 -3.42
C GLY A 192 -12.31 -9.73 -2.01
N ILE A 193 -13.60 -9.50 -1.82
CA ILE A 193 -14.28 -9.71 -0.55
C ILE A 193 -14.21 -11.18 -0.13
N ALA A 194 -14.52 -12.11 -1.05
CA ALA A 194 -14.43 -13.53 -0.79
C ALA A 194 -13.01 -13.95 -0.36
N ARG A 195 -11.97 -13.46 -1.05
CA ARG A 195 -10.56 -13.71 -0.68
C ARG A 195 -10.21 -13.17 0.71
N LEU A 196 -10.67 -11.96 1.04
CA LEU A 196 -10.42 -11.33 2.35
C LEU A 196 -11.06 -12.14 3.48
N ILE A 197 -12.33 -12.54 3.31
CA ILE A 197 -13.05 -13.37 4.28
C ILE A 197 -12.35 -14.73 4.48
N GLN A 198 -11.95 -15.38 3.38
CA GLN A 198 -11.24 -16.65 3.43
C GLN A 198 -9.93 -16.52 4.23
N LYS A 199 -9.13 -15.50 3.92
CA LYS A 199 -7.86 -15.21 4.61
C LYS A 199 -8.05 -14.92 6.09
N ALA A 200 -9.09 -14.17 6.46
CA ALA A 200 -9.34 -13.78 7.85
C ALA A 200 -9.87 -14.96 8.70
N THR A 201 -10.66 -15.85 8.10
CA THR A 201 -11.26 -17.00 8.78
C THR A 201 -10.39 -18.27 8.76
N GLY A 202 -9.29 -18.27 8.02
CA GLY A 202 -8.35 -19.40 7.94
C GLY A 202 -8.92 -20.63 7.23
N LYS A 203 -9.87 -20.42 6.30
CA LYS A 203 -10.52 -21.48 5.51
C LYS A 203 -9.96 -21.60 4.10
#